data_AF-A0A535DB18-F1
#
_entry.id   AF-A0A535DB18-F1
#
_cell.length_a   1.000
_cell.length_b   1.000
_cell.length_c   1.000
_cell.angle_alpha   90.00
_cell.angle_beta   90.00
_cell.angle_gamma   90.00
#
_symmetry.space_group_name_H-M   'P 1'
#
loop_
_entity.id
_entity.type
_entity.pdbx_description
1 polymer ?
#
loop_
_entity_poly.entity_id
_entity_poly.type
_entity_poly.pdbx_seq_one_letter_code
_entity_poly.pdbx_strand_id
1 'polypeptide(L)' 'MTKLGIMIEGQEGLSWERWRNLCHDAEALGFASLRRSEHLISLMG' A
#
# COMPACT_ATOMS: atom_id res chain seq x y z
N MET A 1 19.72 9.87 -10.31
CA MET A 1 18.36 9.51 -10.78
C MET A 1 17.42 9.46 -9.59
N THR A 2 16.19 9.98 -9.76
CA THR A 2 15.18 10.03 -8.70
C THR A 2 14.45 8.68 -8.60
N LYS A 3 14.15 8.23 -7.39
CA LYS A 3 13.37 7.00 -7.14
C LYS A 3 11.93 7.35 -6.82
N LEU A 4 10.97 6.63 -7.40
CA LEU A 4 9.54 6.79 -7.17
C LEU A 4 9.00 5.63 -6.33
N GLY A 5 8.10 5.92 -5.40
CA GLY A 5 7.42 4.92 -4.59
C GLY A 5 5.95 5.28 -4.37
N ILE A 6 5.18 4.29 -3.91
CA ILE A 6 3.74 4.40 -3.64
C ILE A 6 3.51 4.41 -2.12
N MET A 7 2.62 5.27 -1.65
CA MET A 7 2.06 5.25 -0.30
C MET A 7 0.55 5.05 -0.41
N ILE A 8 0.03 4.03 0.27
CA ILE A 8 -1.40 3.72 0.31
C ILE A 8 -1.96 4.11 1.68
N GLU A 9 -3.16 4.66 1.68
CA GLU A 9 -3.92 4.89 2.92
C GLU A 9 -4.56 3.57 3.36
N GLY A 10 -4.13 3.06 4.51
CA GLY A 10 -4.41 1.70 4.99
C GLY A 10 -5.54 1.58 6.01
N GLN A 11 -6.21 2.68 6.37
CA GLN A 11 -7.24 2.66 7.41
C GLN A 11 -8.45 1.78 7.06
N GLU A 12 -8.87 1.75 5.78
CA GLU A 12 -10.08 1.07 5.35
C GLU A 12 -9.90 0.29 4.05
N GLY A 13 -10.63 -0.82 3.90
CA GLY A 13 -10.76 -1.53 2.62
C GLY A 13 -9.49 -2.23 2.09
N LEU A 14 -8.38 -2.19 2.85
CA LEU A 14 -7.13 -2.87 2.51
C LEU A 14 -7.11 -4.28 3.11
N SER A 15 -7.76 -5.23 2.42
CA SER A 15 -7.66 -6.63 2.77
C SER A 15 -6.26 -7.20 2.46
N TRP A 16 -5.91 -8.33 3.08
CA TRP A 16 -4.66 -9.05 2.81
C TRP A 16 -4.48 -9.49 1.36
N GLU A 17 -5.58 -9.82 0.68
CA GLU A 17 -5.54 -10.15 -0.74
C GLU A 17 -5.18 -8.92 -1.58
N ARG A 18 -5.84 -7.78 -1.35
CA ARG A 18 -5.53 -6.53 -2.04
C ARG A 18 -4.09 -6.08 -1.77
N TRP A 19 -3.62 -6.22 -0.53
CA TRP A 19 -2.24 -5.89 -0.18
C TRP A 19 -1.22 -6.74 -0.96
N ARG A 20 -1.43 -8.06 -1.06
CA ARG A 20 -0.54 -8.94 -1.84
C ARG A 20 -0.52 -8.58 -3.32
N ASN A 21 -1.68 -8.28 -3.90
CA ASN A 21 -1.75 -7.84 -5.30
C ASN A 21 -0.99 -6.52 -5.51
N LEU A 22 -1.15 -5.54 -4.61
CA LEU A 22 -0.39 -4.29 -4.67
C LEU A 22 1.13 -4.52 -4.55
N CYS A 23 1.58 -5.43 -3.70
CA CYS A 23 3.01 -5.78 -3.62
C CYS A 23 3.53 -6.30 -4.97
N HIS A 24 2.81 -7.25 -5.58
CA HIS A 24 3.19 -7.80 -6.89
C HIS A 24 3.20 -6.71 -7.98
N ASP A 25 2.17 -5.89 -8.05
CA ASP A 25 2.05 -4.85 -9.07
C ASP A 25 3.12 -3.75 -8.88
N ALA A 26 3.40 -3.34 -7.64
CA ALA A 26 4.41 -2.34 -7.35
C ALA A 26 5.81 -2.79 -7.80
N GLU A 27 6.14 -4.06 -7.59
CA GLU A 27 7.39 -4.66 -8.07
C GLU A 27 7.40 -4.79 -9.60
N ALA A 28 6.34 -5.32 -10.20
CA ALA A 28 6.24 -5.50 -11.65
C ALA A 28 6.33 -4.18 -12.43
N LEU A 29 5.81 -3.09 -11.85
CA LEU A 29 5.86 -1.74 -12.43
C LEU A 29 7.17 -0.99 -12.12
N GLY A 30 8.06 -1.57 -11.32
CA GLY A 30 9.38 -1.00 -11.03
C GLY A 30 9.38 0.15 -10.00
N PHE A 31 8.38 0.22 -9.13
CA PHE A 31 8.40 1.19 -8.03
C PHE A 31 9.48 0.82 -7.01
N ALA A 32 10.21 1.81 -6.53
CA ALA A 32 11.31 1.60 -5.59
C ALA A 32 10.85 1.28 -4.16
N SER A 33 9.59 1.56 -3.83
CA SER A 33 9.01 1.21 -2.53
C SER A 33 7.48 1.22 -2.59
N LEU A 34 6.87 0.38 -1.76
CA LEU A 34 5.45 0.40 -1.42
C LEU A 34 5.33 0.55 0.10
N ARG A 35 4.52 1.50 0.55
CA ARG A 35 4.26 1.76 1.97
C ARG A 35 2.76 1.87 2.21
N ARG A 36 2.33 1.59 3.44
CA ARG A 36 0.98 1.88 3.92
C ARG A 36 1.04 2.68 5.22
N SER A 37 0.02 3.49 5.47
CA SER A 37 -0.22 3.99 6.83
C SER A 37 -0.69 2.86 7.75
N GLU A 38 -0.51 3.09 9.05
CA GLU A 38 -0.99 2.20 10.09
C GLU A 38 -1.99 2.93 10.97
N HIS A 39 -3.11 2.28 11.20
CA HIS A 39 -4.21 2.80 12.01
C HIS A 39 -4.67 1.71 12.95
N LEU A 40 -4.87 2.08 14.21
CA LEU A 40 -5.40 1.18 15.24
C LEU A 40 -6.93 1.08 15.17
N ILE A 41 -7.60 2.12 14.65
CA ILE A 41 -9.05 2.28 14.71
C ILE A 41 -9.60 2.61 13.32
N SER A 42 -10.76 2.04 13.02
CA SER A 42 -11.55 2.36 11.83
C SER A 42 -12.10 3.78 11.86
N LEU A 43 -12.34 4.38 10.69
CA LEU A 43 -13.10 5.63 10.60
C LEU A 43 -14.58 5.43 11.00
N MET A 44 -15.08 4.20 10.93
CA MET A 44 -16.51 3.90 11.05
C MET A 44 -16.95 3.53 12.48
N GLY A 45 -16.02 3.39 13.42
CA GLY A 45 -16.32 3.09 14.83
C GLY A 45 -16.56 1.61 15.11
#